data_AF-A0A8S8YWQ7-F1
#
_entry.id   AF-A0A8S8YWQ7-F1
#
_cell.length_a   1.000
_cell.length_b   1.000
_cell.length_c   1.000
_cell.angle_alpha   90.00
_cell.angle_beta   90.00
_cell.angle_gamma   90.00
#
_symmetry.space_group_name_H-M   'P 1'
#
loop_
_entity.id
_entity.type
_entity.pdbx_description
1 polymer ?
#
loop_
_entity_poly.entity_id
_entity_poly.type
_entity_poly.pdbx_seq_one_letter_code
_entity_poly.pdbx_strand_id
1 'polypeptide(L)'
;MNVLSRINSELDSNFNIDKFVHHAAYNESKNRVEIYLRSLENQIVNISKAGIMLQIKQNELIHTENSYKYTIPKIKKVFSRTGFRIRDMWFDEKRYFCLVLLSKND
;
A
#
# COMPACT_ATOMS: atom_id res chain seq x y z
N MET A 1 3.51 0.36 -15.27
CA MET A 1 2.90 -0.22 -14.05
C MET A 1 3.63 -1.50 -13.64
N ASN A 2 4.48 -1.49 -12.60
CA ASN A 2 5.40 -2.62 -12.34
C ASN A 2 4.68 -3.93 -11.97
N VAL A 3 3.72 -3.89 -11.04
CA VAL A 3 3.03 -5.11 -10.56
C VAL A 3 2.26 -5.84 -11.66
N LEU A 4 1.54 -5.10 -12.53
CA LEU A 4 0.82 -5.72 -13.65
C LEU A 4 1.78 -6.29 -14.70
N SER A 5 2.92 -5.63 -14.93
CA SER A 5 3.97 -6.14 -15.82
C SER A 5 4.55 -7.46 -15.33
N ARG A 6 4.76 -7.58 -14.01
CA ARG A 6 5.21 -8.83 -13.39
C ARG A 6 4.15 -9.93 -13.51
N ILE A 7 2.88 -9.62 -13.29
CA ILE A 7 1.80 -10.61 -13.45
C ILE A 7 1.73 -11.09 -14.92
N ASN A 8 1.84 -10.19 -15.89
CA ASN A 8 1.92 -10.55 -17.31
C ASN A 8 3.09 -11.50 -17.60
N SER A 9 4.28 -11.18 -17.11
CA SER A 9 5.49 -11.96 -17.38
C SER A 9 5.57 -13.28 -16.59
N GLU A 10 5.14 -13.30 -15.33
CA GLU A 10 5.35 -14.43 -14.43
C GLU A 10 4.18 -15.42 -14.49
N LEU A 11 2.94 -14.92 -14.67
CA LEU A 11 1.70 -15.70 -14.62
C LEU A 11 0.98 -15.85 -15.97
N ASP A 12 1.63 -15.46 -17.07
CA ASP A 12 1.11 -15.50 -18.45
C ASP A 12 -0.26 -14.81 -18.55
N SER A 13 -0.30 -13.53 -18.14
CA SER A 13 -1.48 -12.69 -18.26
C SER A 13 -1.38 -11.63 -19.34
N ASN A 14 -2.53 -11.04 -19.66
CA ASN A 14 -2.71 -10.08 -20.77
C ASN A 14 -3.26 -8.71 -20.31
N PHE A 15 -2.87 -8.21 -19.13
CA PHE A 15 -3.20 -6.83 -18.75
C PHE A 15 -2.69 -5.84 -19.82
N ASN A 16 -3.55 -4.94 -20.31
CA ASN A 16 -3.10 -3.81 -21.10
C ASN A 16 -2.66 -2.68 -20.15
N ILE A 17 -1.36 -2.65 -19.86
CA ILE A 17 -0.80 -1.81 -18.80
C ILE A 17 -0.97 -0.31 -19.08
N ASP A 18 -0.97 0.09 -20.34
CA ASP A 18 -1.15 1.48 -20.77
C ASP A 18 -2.57 1.99 -20.51
N LYS A 19 -3.49 1.08 -20.17
CA LYS A 19 -4.88 1.35 -19.82
C LYS A 19 -5.11 1.41 -18.31
N PHE A 20 -4.04 1.52 -17.53
CA PHE A 20 -4.11 1.77 -16.10
C PHE A 20 -3.37 3.05 -15.72
N VAL A 21 -3.95 3.79 -14.79
CA VAL A 21 -3.30 4.96 -14.18
C VAL A 21 -3.20 4.80 -12.67
N HIS A 22 -2.13 5.38 -12.10
CA HIS A 22 -2.01 5.46 -10.65
C HIS A 22 -3.09 6.39 -10.09
N HIS A 23 -3.74 5.94 -9.03
CA HIS A 23 -4.69 6.72 -8.26
C HIS A 23 -4.32 6.62 -6.79
N ALA A 24 -3.87 7.72 -6.20
CA ALA A 24 -3.50 7.78 -4.78
C ALA A 24 -4.47 8.73 -4.06
N ALA A 25 -5.03 8.27 -2.95
CA ALA A 25 -5.94 9.05 -2.12
C ALA A 25 -5.54 8.95 -0.65
N TYR A 26 -5.70 10.04 0.10
CA TYR A 26 -5.53 9.99 1.56
C TYR A 26 -6.85 9.62 2.22
N ASN A 27 -6.84 8.52 2.97
CA ASN A 27 -7.97 8.09 3.79
C ASN A 27 -7.79 8.64 5.21
N GLU A 28 -8.44 9.77 5.50
CA GLU A 28 -8.36 10.46 6.78
C GLU A 28 -8.80 9.58 7.95
N SER A 29 -9.92 8.86 7.79
CA SER A 29 -10.48 7.99 8.84
C SER A 29 -9.50 6.91 9.30
N LYS A 30 -8.65 6.42 8.38
CA LYS A 30 -7.67 5.37 8.65
C LYS A 30 -6.24 5.89 8.80
N ASN A 31 -6.02 7.20 8.61
CA ASN A 31 -4.70 7.84 8.60
C ASN A 31 -3.71 7.13 7.68
N ARG A 32 -4.05 6.97 6.40
CA ARG A 32 -3.18 6.28 5.44
C ARG A 32 -3.37 6.84 4.04
N VAL A 33 -2.30 6.78 3.24
CA VAL A 33 -2.44 6.89 1.79
C VAL A 33 -2.82 5.51 1.26
N GLU A 34 -3.82 5.46 0.40
CA GLU A 34 -4.26 4.27 -0.32
C GLU A 34 -3.87 4.43 -1.79
N ILE A 35 -3.16 3.45 -2.34
CA ILE A 35 -2.67 3.48 -3.72
C ILE A 35 -3.41 2.41 -4.52
N TYR A 36 -3.98 2.83 -5.64
CA TYR A 36 -4.76 2.03 -6.55
C TYR A 36 -4.24 2.14 -7.98
N LEU A 37 -4.59 1.14 -8.78
CA LEU A 37 -4.56 1.21 -10.23
C LEU A 37 -5.99 1.35 -10.72
N ARG A 38 -6.28 2.44 -11.43
CA ARG A 38 -7.60 2.67 -12.03
C ARG A 38 -7.57 2.27 -13.50
N SER A 39 -8.50 1.41 -13.90
CA SER A 39 -8.66 1.07 -15.32
C SER A 39 -9.25 2.26 -16.10
N LEU A 40 -8.69 2.56 -17.26
CA LEU A 40 -9.19 3.60 -18.17
C LEU A 40 -10.31 3.09 -19.09
N GLU A 41 -10.48 1.78 -19.21
CA GLU A 41 -11.48 1.11 -20.05
C GLU A 41 -11.93 -0.24 -19.45
N ASN A 42 -12.92 -0.87 -20.06
CA ASN A 42 -13.27 -2.25 -19.70
C ASN A 42 -12.19 -3.20 -20.24
N GLN A 43 -11.69 -4.12 -19.40
CA GLN A 43 -10.67 -5.09 -19.76
C GLN A 43 -11.11 -6.50 -19.34
N ILE A 44 -10.85 -7.47 -20.21
CA ILE A 44 -10.94 -8.90 -19.89
C ILE A 44 -9.52 -9.41 -19.75
N VAL A 45 -9.13 -9.78 -18.54
CA VAL A 45 -7.79 -10.24 -18.24
C VAL A 45 -7.82 -11.73 -17.94
N ASN A 46 -7.13 -12.51 -18.76
CA ASN A 46 -6.86 -13.91 -18.52
C ASN A 46 -5.50 -14.04 -17.85
N ILE A 47 -5.43 -14.75 -16.72
CA ILE A 47 -4.19 -15.08 -16.01
C ILE A 47 -4.02 -16.60 -16.11
N SER A 48 -3.37 -17.03 -17.18
CA SER A 48 -3.43 -18.42 -17.65
C SER A 48 -2.86 -19.40 -16.63
N LYS A 49 -1.71 -19.09 -16.01
CA LYS A 49 -1.08 -19.98 -15.01
C LYS A 49 -1.88 -20.08 -13.71
N ALA A 50 -2.79 -19.15 -13.46
CA ALA A 50 -3.69 -19.20 -12.31
C ALA A 50 -5.07 -19.79 -12.66
N GLY A 51 -5.38 -19.99 -13.95
CA GLY A 51 -6.71 -20.41 -14.39
C GLY A 51 -7.81 -19.38 -14.10
N ILE A 52 -7.46 -18.09 -14.03
CA ILE A 52 -8.36 -17.01 -13.63
C ILE A 52 -8.69 -16.14 -14.83
N MET A 53 -9.98 -15.81 -14.98
CA MET A 53 -10.45 -14.76 -15.89
C MET A 53 -11.11 -13.65 -15.10
N LEU A 54 -10.64 -12.42 -15.29
CA LEU A 54 -11.13 -11.22 -14.62
C LEU A 54 -11.82 -10.30 -15.62
N GLN A 55 -12.91 -9.70 -15.20
CA GLN A 55 -13.52 -8.56 -15.88
C GLN A 55 -13.28 -7.33 -15.03
N ILE A 56 -12.53 -6.36 -15.55
CA ILE A 56 -12.23 -5.11 -14.87
C ILE A 56 -12.97 -4.01 -15.63
N LYS A 57 -13.85 -3.30 -14.95
CA LYS A 57 -14.62 -2.22 -15.57
C LYS A 57 -13.79 -0.95 -15.70
N GLN A 58 -14.20 -0.08 -16.62
CA GLN A 58 -13.71 1.29 -16.68
C GLN A 58 -13.91 1.96 -15.31
N ASN A 59 -12.89 2.68 -14.86
CA ASN A 59 -12.79 3.32 -13.55
C ASN A 59 -12.77 2.38 -12.33
N GLU A 60 -12.77 1.07 -12.52
CA GLU A 60 -12.56 0.13 -11.41
C GLU A 60 -11.15 0.29 -10.83
N LEU A 61 -11.07 0.19 -9.50
CA LEU A 61 -9.85 0.39 -8.73
C LEU A 61 -9.30 -0.95 -8.23
N ILE A 62 -8.05 -1.25 -8.58
CA ILE A 62 -7.29 -2.35 -8.00
C ILE A 62 -6.42 -1.77 -6.88
N HIS A 63 -6.70 -2.13 -5.63
CA HIS A 63 -5.89 -1.68 -4.49
C HIS A 63 -4.53 -2.36 -4.49
N THR A 64 -3.47 -1.58 -4.35
CA THR A 64 -2.08 -2.06 -4.38
C THR A 64 -1.33 -1.84 -3.07
N GLU A 65 -1.58 -0.74 -2.37
CA GLU A 65 -0.79 -0.42 -1.18
C GLU A 65 -1.56 0.46 -0.18
N ASN A 66 -1.32 0.19 1.11
CA ASN A 66 -1.65 1.09 2.21
C ASN A 66 -0.38 1.63 2.86
N SER A 67 -0.19 2.95 2.84
CA SER A 67 0.91 3.63 3.55
C SER A 67 0.36 4.37 4.77
N TYR A 68 0.35 3.69 5.92
CA TYR A 68 -0.13 4.25 7.17
C TYR A 68 0.76 5.37 7.69
N LYS A 69 0.11 6.41 8.20
CA LYS A 69 0.75 7.54 8.87
C LYS A 69 0.51 7.43 10.38
N TYR A 70 1.55 7.75 11.14
CA TYR A 70 1.56 7.58 12.58
C TYR A 70 1.90 8.89 13.25
N THR A 71 1.10 9.23 14.27
CA THR A 71 1.40 10.33 15.17
C THR A 71 2.20 9.80 16.36
N ILE A 72 3.00 10.66 17.00
CA ILE A 72 3.76 10.28 18.19
C ILE A 72 2.86 9.75 19.32
N PRO A 73 1.68 10.35 19.62
CA PRO A 73 0.75 9.75 20.58
C PRO A 73 0.29 8.34 20.19
N LYS A 74 0.05 8.07 18.90
CA LYS A 74 -0.34 6.74 18.41
C LYS A 74 0.79 5.73 18.57
N ILE A 75 2.03 6.12 18.24
CA ILE A 75 3.23 5.29 18.46
C ILE A 75 3.37 4.91 19.94
N LYS A 76 3.31 5.90 20.84
CA LYS A 76 3.38 5.66 22.29
C LYS A 76 2.28 4.70 22.77
N LYS A 77 1.04 4.90 22.30
CA LYS A 77 -0.11 4.04 22.64
C LYS A 77 0.02 2.61 22.11
N VAL A 78 0.61 2.42 20.93
CA VAL A 78 0.84 1.08 20.36
C VAL A 78 1.87 0.34 21.23
N PHE A 79 3.02 0.96 21.49
CA PHE A 79 4.10 0.30 22.22
C PHE A 79 3.83 0.18 23.73
N SER A 80 2.97 1.01 24.33
CA SER A 80 2.56 0.82 25.73
C SER A 80 1.80 -0.50 25.98
N ARG A 81 1.34 -1.16 24.92
CA ARG A 81 0.63 -2.44 24.96
C ARG A 81 1.49 -3.61 24.52
N THR A 82 2.78 -3.39 24.27
CA THR A 82 3.72 -4.43 23.88
C THR A 82 4.73 -4.68 24.99
N GLY A 83 5.53 -5.74 24.86
CA GLY A 83 6.67 -6.00 25.75
C GLY A 83 7.89 -5.10 25.50
N PHE A 84 7.70 -3.94 24.85
CA PHE A 84 8.77 -3.02 24.48
C PHE A 84 8.52 -1.62 25.06
N ARG A 85 9.60 -0.96 25.50
CA ARG A 85 9.63 0.44 25.90
C ARG A 85 10.37 1.28 24.87
N ILE A 86 9.88 2.50 24.67
CA ILE A 86 10.53 3.50 23.83
C ILE A 86 11.73 4.06 24.60
N ARG A 87 12.91 3.97 24.00
CA ARG A 87 14.16 4.49 24.55
C ARG A 87 14.48 5.88 24.03
N ASP A 88 14.33 6.07 22.73
CA ASP A 88 14.66 7.34 22.08
C ASP A 88 13.83 7.53 20.80
N MET A 89 13.76 8.77 20.34
CA MET A 89 13.10 9.18 19.10
C MET A 89 13.90 10.27 18.41
N TRP A 90 14.28 10.02 17.16
CA TRP A 90 14.93 11.02 16.30
C TRP A 90 13.99 11.47 15.20
N PHE A 91 14.08 12.75 14.86
CA PHE A 91 13.22 13.42 13.88
C PHE A 91 14.09 14.10 12.84
N ASP A 92 13.58 14.22 11.62
CA ASP A 92 14.10 15.22 10.68
C ASP A 92 13.75 16.64 11.19
N GLU A 93 14.41 17.67 10.64
CA GLU A 93 14.23 19.07 11.05
C GLU A 93 12.77 19.53 10.97
N LYS A 94 12.02 19.04 9.97
CA LYS A 94 10.60 19.38 9.77
C LYS A 94 9.65 18.44 10.49
N ARG A 95 10.16 17.39 11.14
CA ARG A 95 9.43 16.37 11.90
C ARG A 95 8.37 15.63 11.08
N TYR A 96 8.62 15.43 9.79
CA TYR A 96 7.77 14.61 8.91
C TYR A 96 8.05 13.11 9.05
N PHE A 97 9.23 12.75 9.54
CA PHE A 97 9.66 11.38 9.76
C PHE A 97 10.19 11.22 11.20
N CYS A 98 10.06 10.01 11.73
CA CYS A 98 10.54 9.66 13.05
C CYS A 98 11.15 8.26 13.05
N LEU A 99 12.34 8.14 13.62
CA LEU A 99 12.96 6.85 13.93
C LEU A 99 12.83 6.61 15.44
N VAL A 100 12.32 5.45 15.82
CA VAL A 100 12.04 5.10 17.22
C VAL A 100 12.93 3.93 17.65
N LEU A 101 13.75 4.12 18.69
CA LEU A 101 14.48 3.04 19.33
C LEU A 101 13.64 2.41 20.43
N LEU A 102 13.55 1.08 20.42
CA LEU A 102 12.81 0.28 21.38
C LEU A 102 13.76 -0.69 22.10
N SER A 103 13.49 -0.99 23.36
CA SER A 103 14.09 -2.14 24.05
C SER A 103 13.00 -3.00 24.67
N LYS A 104 13.31 -4.27 24.94
CA LYS A 104 12.42 -5.11 25.76
C LYS A 104 12.22 -4.45 27.14
N ASN A 105 11.02 -4.60 27.70
CA ASN A 105 10.76 -4.34 29.11
C ASN A 105 11.54 -5.36 29.95
N ASP A 106 11.99 -4.95 31.13
CA ASP A 106 12.65 -5.85 32.07
C ASP A 106 11.67 -6.87 32.65
#